data_AF-A0A1M3HLZ8-F1
#
_entry.id   AF-A0A1M3HLZ8-F1
#
_cell.length_a   1.000
_cell.length_b   1.000
_cell.length_c   1.000
_cell.angle_alpha   90.00
_cell.angle_beta   90.00
_cell.angle_gamma   90.00
#
_symmetry.space_group_name_H-M   'P 1'
#
loop_
_entity.id
_entity.type
_entity.pdbx_description
1 polymer ?
#
loop_
_entity_poly.entity_id
_entity_poly.type
_entity_poly.pdbx_seq_one_letter_code
_entity_poly.pdbx_strand_id
1 'polypeptide(L)'
;MQQEKQNRVEAVMKNSMQRGDSRVRGLARHDQQLEHLEKGVQLIDRIPGQTAEEHKSAQKAKKDLARRMRPSRLYILERIFSDMNGVIGKFFYAMFRTMREHRERNRRPAAEPLPARERQEHLGSAKSQAKSAGKKESEVKFKPSRPKVILGHLQRTIERSGYGNGLPPEAQIAVLGNEPSFSLSRTAGIGPDQVKRTTVFEKGSYSGRYYPAEIQATLKKYVHLDTEGVKEVNGKDLDRKMRAVNWKHDFTQPGVLVSNNPVENKRMLAQVNNIFGQLFQLLTSSDPKANALHDQLAYKYFADTPSERLIPNMAELKRMNETSLVLDQRSPGEANFTDQQLYNLLNGHPVKPEASDKWYQVTGGASEKNGMNSVKEVRLQKPFHLEAALHRAGAGDIVKSPEFPALKKELENGNTVRADVVQQGIHAHRMIRANPANANIIIDWEDSSKRQLFQPSENQIAAFHKYNAVHAGVKANGEHGQSKVVAMEPAPGEGLGQSKRPRS
;
A
#
# COMPACT_ATOMS: atom_id res chain seq x y z
N MET A 1 50.49 24.81 -15.75
CA MET A 1 49.19 25.32 -16.26
C MET A 1 48.10 24.25 -16.36
N GLN A 2 48.29 23.11 -17.06
CA GLN A 2 47.28 22.02 -17.07
C GLN A 2 47.11 21.35 -15.70
N GLN A 3 48.20 21.03 -15.01
CA GLN A 3 48.18 20.48 -13.64
C GLN A 3 47.43 21.40 -12.66
N GLU A 4 47.60 22.72 -12.81
CA GLU A 4 46.98 23.72 -11.94
C GLU A 4 45.47 23.88 -12.18
N LYS A 5 45.02 23.71 -13.43
CA LYS A 5 43.59 23.60 -13.76
C LYS A 5 42.99 22.32 -13.17
N GLN A 6 43.73 21.21 -13.21
CA GLN A 6 43.30 19.93 -12.66
C GLN A 6 43.15 19.98 -11.13
N ASN A 7 44.13 20.55 -10.44
CA ASN A 7 44.10 20.74 -8.99
C ASN A 7 42.98 21.70 -8.54
N ARG A 8 42.65 22.73 -9.35
CA ARG A 8 41.52 23.63 -9.08
C ARG A 8 40.17 22.92 -9.24
N VAL A 9 40.02 22.06 -10.24
CA VAL A 9 38.79 21.29 -10.45
C VAL A 9 38.59 20.28 -9.31
N GLU A 10 39.65 19.58 -8.88
CA GLU A 10 39.58 18.67 -7.73
C GLU A 10 39.22 19.40 -6.43
N ALA A 11 39.82 20.57 -6.17
CA ALA A 11 39.51 21.36 -4.98
C ALA A 11 38.04 21.83 -4.96
N VAL A 12 37.49 22.21 -6.12
CA VAL A 12 36.08 22.60 -6.27
C VAL A 12 35.15 21.40 -6.07
N MET A 13 35.47 20.24 -6.64
CA MET A 13 34.67 19.02 -6.44
C MET A 13 34.66 18.56 -4.98
N LYS A 14 35.83 18.61 -4.30
CA LYS A 14 35.98 18.19 -2.91
C LYS A 14 35.19 19.11 -1.95
N ASN A 15 35.22 20.42 -2.19
CA ASN A 15 34.41 21.39 -1.43
C ASN A 15 32.90 21.24 -1.69
N SER A 16 32.49 20.93 -2.92
CA SER A 16 31.07 20.73 -3.26
C SER A 16 30.52 19.39 -2.71
N MET A 17 31.35 18.35 -2.59
CA MET A 17 31.00 17.11 -1.91
C MET A 17 30.80 17.30 -0.40
N GLN A 18 31.65 18.08 0.26
CA GLN A 18 31.52 18.39 1.69
C GLN A 18 30.27 19.24 2.00
N ARG A 19 29.81 20.07 1.04
CA ARG A 19 28.59 20.88 1.17
C ARG A 19 27.30 20.15 0.80
N GLY A 20 27.38 18.87 0.44
CA GLY A 20 26.20 18.06 0.14
C GLY A 20 25.52 18.40 -1.18
N ASP A 21 26.23 18.97 -2.16
CA ASP A 21 25.63 19.34 -3.45
C ASP A 21 25.22 18.07 -4.23
N SER A 22 23.92 17.93 -4.50
CA SER A 22 23.32 16.72 -5.09
C SER A 22 23.76 16.49 -6.54
N ARG A 23 24.14 17.56 -7.26
CA ARG A 23 24.65 17.48 -8.65
C ARG A 23 26.04 16.85 -8.72
N VAL A 24 26.91 17.15 -7.75
CA VAL A 24 28.27 16.60 -7.69
C VAL A 24 28.24 15.13 -7.26
N ARG A 25 27.28 14.73 -6.40
CA ARG A 25 27.04 13.31 -6.07
C ARG A 25 26.53 12.49 -7.26
N GLY A 26 25.73 13.10 -8.14
CA GLY A 26 25.29 12.48 -9.38
C GLY A 26 26.44 12.22 -10.36
N LEU A 27 27.34 13.21 -10.53
CA LEU A 27 28.54 13.09 -11.36
C LEU A 27 29.54 12.07 -10.79
N ALA A 28 29.77 12.06 -9.48
CA ALA A 28 30.66 11.10 -8.84
C ALA A 28 30.17 9.65 -8.96
N ARG A 29 28.85 9.42 -8.91
CA ARG A 29 28.26 8.09 -9.16
C ARG A 29 28.41 7.67 -10.63
N HIS A 30 28.32 8.62 -11.56
CA HIS A 30 28.55 8.36 -12.98
C HIS A 30 30.02 8.02 -13.25
N ASP A 31 30.97 8.73 -12.64
CA ASP A 31 32.40 8.45 -12.76
C ASP A 31 32.78 7.12 -12.08
N GLN A 32 32.16 6.77 -10.95
CA GLN A 32 32.33 5.47 -10.31
C GLN A 32 31.77 4.33 -11.18
N GLN A 33 30.64 4.54 -11.87
CA GLN A 33 30.11 3.58 -12.84
C GLN A 33 31.01 3.41 -14.06
N LEU A 34 31.63 4.49 -14.55
CA LEU A 34 32.63 4.43 -15.62
C LEU A 34 33.91 3.71 -15.15
N GLU A 35 34.36 3.93 -13.92
CA GLU A 35 35.52 3.24 -13.34
C GLU A 35 35.25 1.74 -13.16
N HIS A 36 34.04 1.35 -12.77
CA HIS A 36 33.63 -0.06 -12.71
C HIS A 36 33.54 -0.70 -14.10
N LEU A 37 33.10 0.03 -15.12
CA LEU A 37 33.11 -0.42 -16.52
C LEU A 37 34.55 -0.56 -17.05
N GLU A 38 35.43 0.39 -16.76
CA GLU A 38 36.85 0.30 -17.13
C GLU A 38 37.56 -0.85 -16.43
N LYS A 39 37.30 -1.09 -15.14
CA LYS A 39 37.82 -2.26 -14.40
C LYS A 39 37.28 -3.58 -14.98
N GLY A 40 36.00 -3.63 -15.35
CA GLY A 40 35.40 -4.78 -16.04
C GLY A 40 36.04 -5.05 -17.40
N VAL A 41 36.40 -3.99 -18.13
CA VAL A 41 37.11 -4.07 -19.41
C VAL A 41 38.59 -4.48 -19.25
N GLN A 42 39.25 -4.09 -18.16
CA GLN A 42 40.63 -4.53 -17.83
C GLN A 42 40.69 -5.99 -17.37
N LEU A 43 39.61 -6.53 -16.80
CA LEU A 43 39.48 -7.94 -16.43
C LEU A 43 39.45 -8.87 -17.66
N ILE A 44 39.00 -8.38 -18.82
CA ILE A 44 39.01 -9.14 -20.08
C ILE A 44 40.44 -9.44 -20.53
N ASP A 45 41.38 -8.51 -20.32
CA ASP A 45 42.78 -8.64 -20.72
C ASP A 45 43.59 -9.58 -19.79
N ARG A 46 42.98 -10.14 -18.73
CA ARG A 46 43.65 -10.99 -17.71
C ARG A 46 43.17 -12.44 -17.65
N ILE A 47 42.32 -12.88 -18.58
CA ILE A 47 41.81 -14.26 -18.60
C ILE A 47 42.86 -15.18 -19.24
N PRO A 48 43.44 -16.15 -18.51
CA PRO A 48 44.39 -17.10 -19.08
C PRO A 48 43.66 -18.06 -20.04
N GLY A 49 44.29 -18.38 -21.18
CA GLY A 49 43.81 -19.41 -22.12
C GLY A 49 42.97 -18.91 -23.30
N GLN A 50 42.87 -17.60 -23.53
CA GLN A 50 42.21 -17.08 -24.74
C GLN A 50 43.07 -17.30 -25.99
N THR A 51 42.42 -17.73 -27.07
CA THR A 51 43.04 -17.83 -28.39
C THR A 51 43.29 -16.44 -28.98
N ALA A 52 44.28 -16.33 -29.89
CA ALA A 52 44.64 -15.04 -30.50
C ALA A 52 43.47 -14.37 -31.26
N GLU A 53 42.49 -15.15 -31.73
CA GLU A 53 41.27 -14.64 -32.38
C GLU A 53 40.27 -14.06 -31.37
N GLU A 54 40.10 -14.69 -30.22
CA GLU A 54 39.23 -14.19 -29.13
C GLU A 54 39.76 -12.86 -28.59
N HIS A 55 41.08 -12.74 -28.44
CA HIS A 55 41.72 -11.49 -28.00
C HIS A 55 41.54 -10.36 -29.04
N LYS A 56 41.67 -10.66 -30.35
CA LYS A 56 41.38 -9.68 -31.42
C LYS A 56 39.91 -9.26 -31.45
N SER A 57 38.98 -10.19 -31.22
CA SER A 57 37.55 -9.92 -31.17
C SER A 57 37.17 -9.04 -29.97
N ALA A 58 37.71 -9.35 -28.79
CA ALA A 58 37.54 -8.56 -27.57
C ALA A 58 38.11 -7.13 -27.69
N GLN A 59 39.31 -6.99 -28.28
CA GLN A 59 39.93 -5.68 -28.55
C GLN A 59 39.12 -4.84 -29.55
N LYS A 60 38.54 -5.47 -30.58
CA LYS A 60 37.64 -4.80 -31.54
C LYS A 60 36.34 -4.33 -30.87
N ALA A 61 35.72 -5.18 -30.04
CA ALA A 61 34.52 -4.84 -29.28
C ALA A 61 34.75 -3.68 -28.29
N LYS A 62 35.91 -3.67 -27.61
CA LYS A 62 36.37 -2.57 -26.73
C LYS A 62 36.50 -1.25 -27.49
N LYS A 63 37.08 -1.27 -28.70
CA LYS A 63 37.25 -0.10 -29.57
C LYS A 63 35.93 0.41 -30.14
N ASP A 64 34.99 -0.47 -30.44
CA ASP A 64 33.65 -0.11 -30.92
C ASP A 64 32.73 0.41 -29.81
N LEU A 65 32.86 -0.12 -28.59
CA LEU A 65 32.16 0.36 -27.39
C LEU A 65 32.60 1.77 -27.00
N ALA A 66 33.92 2.02 -27.00
CA ALA A 66 34.50 3.34 -26.73
C ALA A 66 34.07 4.40 -27.76
N ARG A 67 33.80 4.01 -29.01
CA ARG A 67 33.38 4.93 -30.09
C ARG A 67 31.90 5.31 -30.10
N ARG A 68 31.03 4.61 -29.37
CA ARG A 68 29.57 4.67 -29.60
C ARG A 68 28.69 4.98 -28.39
N MET A 69 29.24 5.53 -27.30
CA MET A 69 28.43 5.93 -26.15
C MET A 69 27.54 7.16 -26.45
N ARG A 70 26.29 6.90 -26.85
CA ARG A 70 25.10 7.77 -26.67
C ARG A 70 23.92 6.93 -26.15
N PRO A 71 22.95 7.52 -25.41
CA PRO A 71 22.09 6.80 -24.46
C PRO A 71 20.93 5.96 -25.02
N SER A 72 20.89 5.63 -26.32
CA SER A 72 19.64 5.14 -26.93
C SER A 72 19.76 3.92 -27.85
N ARG A 73 20.61 2.92 -27.54
CA ARG A 73 20.84 1.76 -28.43
C ARG A 73 21.06 0.40 -27.73
N LEU A 74 20.11 -0.04 -26.90
CA LEU A 74 20.06 -1.41 -26.33
C LEU A 74 19.99 -2.51 -27.41
N TYR A 75 19.30 -2.25 -28.53
CA TYR A 75 19.14 -3.19 -29.65
C TYR A 75 20.46 -3.54 -30.36
N ILE A 76 21.43 -2.60 -30.36
CA ILE A 76 22.73 -2.84 -31.00
C ILE A 76 23.62 -3.73 -30.13
N LEU A 77 23.55 -3.58 -28.81
CA LEU A 77 24.29 -4.43 -27.88
C LEU A 77 23.75 -5.85 -27.87
N GLU A 78 22.42 -6.02 -27.88
CA GLU A 78 21.78 -7.34 -28.01
C GLU A 78 22.30 -8.12 -29.24
N ARG A 79 22.39 -7.46 -30.41
CA ARG A 79 22.89 -8.07 -31.65
C ARG A 79 24.39 -8.35 -31.65
N ILE A 80 25.20 -7.54 -30.95
CA ILE A 80 26.64 -7.78 -30.84
C ILE A 80 26.92 -8.99 -29.95
N PHE A 81 26.18 -9.13 -28.84
CA PHE A 81 26.37 -10.23 -27.90
C PHE A 81 25.72 -11.53 -28.37
N SER A 82 24.72 -11.50 -29.26
CA SER A 82 24.18 -12.71 -29.89
C SER A 82 25.19 -13.42 -30.79
N ASP A 83 26.13 -12.66 -31.38
CA ASP A 83 27.12 -13.19 -32.32
C ASP A 83 28.40 -13.68 -31.63
N MET A 84 28.53 -13.50 -30.30
CA MET A 84 29.65 -13.99 -29.51
C MET A 84 29.40 -15.44 -29.03
N ASN A 85 30.13 -16.39 -29.59
CA ASN A 85 30.14 -17.77 -29.09
C ASN A 85 30.92 -17.87 -27.78
N GLY A 86 30.20 -18.00 -26.66
CA GLY A 86 30.79 -18.22 -25.33
C GLY A 86 29.82 -17.93 -24.20
N VAL A 87 30.10 -18.44 -23.00
CA VAL A 87 29.27 -18.29 -21.79
C VAL A 87 29.04 -16.82 -21.44
N ILE A 88 30.05 -15.97 -21.63
CA ILE A 88 30.00 -14.53 -21.36
C ILE A 88 29.07 -13.81 -22.35
N GLY A 89 29.13 -14.14 -23.64
CA GLY A 89 28.22 -13.57 -24.66
C GLY A 89 26.76 -13.90 -24.36
N LYS A 90 26.47 -15.16 -23.99
CA LYS A 90 25.13 -15.61 -23.60
C LYS A 90 24.60 -14.88 -22.35
N PHE A 91 25.48 -14.63 -21.36
CA PHE A 91 25.11 -13.90 -20.14
C PHE A 91 24.70 -12.45 -20.43
N PHE A 92 25.52 -11.71 -21.20
CA PHE A 92 25.22 -10.32 -21.55
C PHE A 92 23.99 -10.22 -22.47
N TYR A 93 23.84 -11.13 -23.44
CA TYR A 93 22.65 -11.22 -24.28
C TYR A 93 21.37 -11.40 -23.44
N ALA A 94 21.37 -12.36 -22.50
CA ALA A 94 20.24 -12.59 -21.60
C ALA A 94 19.92 -11.33 -20.77
N MET A 95 20.93 -10.72 -20.16
CA MET A 95 20.75 -9.52 -19.33
C MET A 95 20.17 -8.32 -20.12
N PHE A 96 20.66 -8.05 -21.34
CA PHE A 96 20.15 -6.95 -22.17
C PHE A 96 18.74 -7.23 -22.71
N ARG A 97 18.45 -8.49 -23.06
CA ARG A 97 17.11 -8.92 -23.44
C ARG A 97 16.12 -8.72 -22.29
N THR A 98 16.47 -9.12 -21.06
CA THR A 98 15.61 -8.92 -19.87
C THR A 98 15.37 -7.43 -19.59
N MET A 99 16.38 -6.57 -19.71
CA MET A 99 16.22 -5.12 -19.55
C MET A 99 15.30 -4.51 -20.61
N ARG A 100 15.39 -4.98 -21.86
CA ARG A 100 14.49 -4.55 -22.94
C ARG A 100 13.06 -5.00 -22.69
N GLU A 101 12.85 -6.27 -22.36
CA GLU A 101 11.53 -6.82 -22.07
C GLU A 101 10.89 -6.10 -20.88
N HIS A 102 11.66 -5.77 -19.84
CA HIS A 102 11.16 -4.97 -18.72
C HIS A 102 10.75 -3.55 -19.14
N ARG A 103 11.53 -2.91 -20.03
CA ARG A 103 11.22 -1.58 -20.57
C ARG A 103 10.00 -1.59 -21.49
N GLU A 104 9.84 -2.62 -22.31
CA GLU A 104 8.68 -2.80 -23.20
C GLU A 104 7.41 -3.13 -22.40
N ARG A 105 7.49 -3.98 -21.37
CA ARG A 105 6.37 -4.24 -20.44
C ARG A 105 5.93 -2.98 -19.69
N ASN A 106 6.85 -2.07 -19.38
CA ASN A 106 6.55 -0.82 -18.70
C ASN A 106 6.18 0.35 -19.65
N ARG A 107 6.21 0.13 -20.97
CA ARG A 107 5.84 1.14 -21.96
C ARG A 107 4.33 1.07 -22.20
N ARG A 108 3.56 1.82 -21.39
CA ARG A 108 2.10 1.98 -21.59
C ARG A 108 1.83 2.60 -22.99
N PRO A 109 0.75 2.21 -23.70
CA PRO A 109 0.32 2.91 -24.91
C PRO A 109 0.08 4.40 -24.60
N ALA A 110 0.16 5.25 -25.62
CA ALA A 110 -0.07 6.69 -25.49
C ALA A 110 -1.34 6.94 -24.65
N ALA A 111 -1.19 7.77 -23.60
CA ALA A 111 -2.24 8.02 -22.62
C ALA A 111 -3.59 8.23 -23.32
N GLU A 112 -4.60 7.44 -22.94
CA GLU A 112 -5.97 7.69 -23.39
C GLU A 112 -6.32 9.14 -23.05
N PRO A 113 -6.84 9.89 -24.02
CA PRO A 113 -7.04 11.31 -23.83
C PRO A 113 -8.16 11.52 -22.81
N LEU A 114 -7.94 12.43 -21.84
CA LEU A 114 -8.84 12.72 -20.71
C LEU A 114 -10.33 12.72 -21.07
N PRO A 115 -11.22 12.34 -20.13
CA PRO A 115 -12.67 12.36 -20.33
C PRO A 115 -13.16 13.70 -20.86
N ALA A 116 -14.12 13.65 -21.79
CA ALA A 116 -14.56 14.77 -22.62
C ALA A 116 -14.92 16.05 -21.84
N ARG A 117 -15.34 15.92 -20.59
CA ARG A 117 -15.74 17.03 -19.71
C ARG A 117 -14.57 17.94 -19.33
N GLU A 118 -13.39 17.41 -19.01
CA GLU A 118 -12.20 18.23 -18.71
C GLU A 118 -11.67 18.92 -19.97
N ARG A 119 -11.77 18.25 -21.13
CA ARG A 119 -11.47 18.90 -22.40
C ARG A 119 -12.42 20.07 -22.63
N GLN A 120 -13.71 19.92 -22.35
CA GLN A 120 -14.71 20.98 -22.50
C GLN A 120 -14.53 22.13 -21.51
N GLU A 121 -14.19 21.89 -20.25
CA GLU A 121 -13.96 22.97 -19.27
C GLU A 121 -12.69 23.77 -19.62
N HIS A 122 -11.61 23.09 -20.02
CA HIS A 122 -10.37 23.76 -20.43
C HIS A 122 -10.51 24.45 -21.79
N LEU A 123 -11.15 23.82 -22.79
CA LEU A 123 -11.50 24.47 -24.04
C LEU A 123 -12.45 25.65 -23.79
N GLY A 124 -13.44 25.52 -22.91
CA GLY A 124 -14.39 26.58 -22.59
C GLY A 124 -13.73 27.80 -21.96
N SER A 125 -12.81 27.59 -21.00
CA SER A 125 -12.04 28.69 -20.38
C SER A 125 -11.06 29.35 -21.39
N ALA A 126 -10.40 28.56 -22.23
CA ALA A 126 -9.49 29.07 -23.24
C ALA A 126 -10.22 29.79 -24.38
N LYS A 127 -11.39 29.28 -24.81
CA LYS A 127 -12.26 29.88 -25.82
C LYS A 127 -12.91 31.17 -25.32
N SER A 128 -13.37 31.22 -24.07
CA SER A 128 -13.90 32.45 -23.47
C SER A 128 -12.83 33.53 -23.29
N GLN A 129 -11.61 33.16 -22.90
CA GLN A 129 -10.47 34.09 -22.88
C GLN A 129 -10.03 34.54 -24.29
N ALA A 130 -10.06 33.65 -25.28
CA ALA A 130 -9.74 34.00 -26.67
C ALA A 130 -10.81 34.93 -27.28
N LYS A 131 -12.09 34.66 -27.02
CA LYS A 131 -13.23 35.45 -27.49
C LYS A 131 -13.26 36.84 -26.85
N SER A 132 -12.98 36.95 -25.56
CA SER A 132 -12.83 38.25 -24.88
C SER A 132 -11.60 39.04 -25.35
N ALA A 133 -10.58 38.37 -25.90
CA ALA A 133 -9.40 39.00 -26.47
C ALA A 133 -9.47 39.21 -28.00
N GLY A 134 -10.62 38.97 -28.65
CA GLY A 134 -10.80 39.14 -30.10
C GLY A 134 -9.97 38.18 -30.98
N LYS A 135 -9.43 37.09 -30.41
CA LYS A 135 -8.59 36.13 -31.14
C LYS A 135 -9.44 35.02 -31.75
N LYS A 136 -9.11 34.61 -32.98
CA LYS A 136 -9.70 33.42 -33.61
C LYS A 136 -9.33 32.18 -32.81
N GLU A 137 -10.29 31.26 -32.60
CA GLU A 137 -10.08 30.04 -31.80
C GLU A 137 -8.89 29.19 -32.30
N SER A 138 -8.58 29.26 -33.60
CA SER A 138 -7.46 28.55 -34.23
C SER A 138 -6.06 29.09 -33.87
N GLU A 139 -5.96 30.27 -33.25
CA GLU A 139 -4.67 30.92 -32.90
C GLU A 139 -4.29 30.79 -31.42
N VAL A 140 -5.08 30.09 -30.62
CA VAL A 140 -4.82 29.93 -29.18
C VAL A 140 -3.66 28.96 -28.96
N LYS A 141 -2.43 29.46 -29.03
CA LYS A 141 -1.24 28.71 -28.59
C LYS A 141 -1.31 28.54 -27.06
N PHE A 142 -1.48 27.31 -26.60
CA PHE A 142 -1.47 26.99 -25.18
C PHE A 142 -0.08 27.29 -24.61
N LYS A 143 0.04 28.34 -23.80
CA LYS A 143 1.28 28.60 -23.06
C LYS A 143 1.28 27.68 -21.84
N PRO A 144 2.26 26.77 -21.69
CA PRO A 144 2.33 25.92 -20.52
C PRO A 144 2.40 26.77 -19.24
N SER A 145 1.74 26.30 -18.19
CA SER A 145 1.74 26.99 -16.90
C SER A 145 3.19 27.19 -16.40
N ARG A 146 3.49 28.35 -15.80
CA ARG A 146 4.81 28.58 -15.20
C ARG A 146 5.09 27.52 -14.12
N PRO A 147 6.34 27.02 -13.97
CA PRO A 147 6.67 25.98 -13.00
C PRO A 147 6.18 26.27 -11.57
N LYS A 148 6.28 27.53 -11.10
CA LYS A 148 5.79 27.95 -9.77
C LYS A 148 4.29 27.68 -9.56
N VAL A 149 3.48 27.85 -10.61
CA VAL A 149 2.03 27.58 -10.56
C VAL A 149 1.76 26.08 -10.53
N ILE A 150 2.52 25.30 -11.30
CA ILE A 150 2.42 23.83 -11.32
C ILE A 150 2.78 23.26 -9.94
N LEU A 151 3.90 23.71 -9.36
CA LEU A 151 4.37 23.29 -8.04
C LEU A 151 3.36 23.63 -6.94
N GLY A 152 2.79 24.84 -6.93
CA GLY A 152 1.78 25.22 -5.94
C GLY A 152 0.45 24.48 -6.07
N HIS A 153 0.07 24.06 -7.29
CA HIS A 153 -1.07 23.15 -7.48
C HIS A 153 -0.74 21.76 -6.93
N LEU A 154 0.38 21.19 -7.37
CA LEU A 154 0.80 19.84 -7.00
C LEU A 154 1.00 19.69 -5.49
N GLN A 155 1.58 20.68 -4.83
CA GLN A 155 1.73 20.70 -3.37
C GLN A 155 0.36 20.56 -2.67
N ARG A 156 -0.62 21.39 -3.05
CA ARG A 156 -1.98 21.31 -2.47
C ARG A 156 -2.65 19.98 -2.74
N THR A 157 -2.44 19.40 -3.93
CA THR A 157 -2.95 18.07 -4.25
C THR A 157 -2.33 17.00 -3.36
N ILE A 158 -1.01 17.00 -3.20
CA ILE A 158 -0.26 16.08 -2.33
C ILE A 158 -0.69 16.21 -0.86
N GLU A 159 -0.86 17.44 -0.38
CA GLU A 159 -1.35 17.76 0.96
C GLU A 159 -2.77 17.21 1.18
N ARG A 160 -3.69 17.45 0.24
CA ARG A 160 -5.07 16.91 0.30
C ARG A 160 -5.11 15.39 0.22
N SER A 161 -4.19 14.77 -0.50
CA SER A 161 -4.03 13.32 -0.51
C SER A 161 -3.41 12.80 0.80
N GLY A 162 -2.94 13.65 1.70
CA GLY A 162 -2.45 13.26 3.03
C GLY A 162 -0.97 12.90 3.09
N TYR A 163 -0.15 13.23 2.09
CA TYR A 163 1.31 12.99 2.13
C TYR A 163 2.09 13.97 3.02
N GLY A 164 1.38 14.79 3.81
CA GLY A 164 1.97 15.79 4.70
C GLY A 164 2.13 17.14 4.03
N ASN A 165 2.75 18.07 4.75
CA ASN A 165 2.95 19.45 4.30
C ASN A 165 4.19 19.56 3.43
N GLY A 166 4.07 20.26 2.30
CA GLY A 166 5.19 20.52 1.41
C GLY A 166 5.32 19.53 0.25
N LEU A 167 6.32 19.81 -0.60
CA LEU A 167 6.51 19.08 -1.84
C LEU A 167 7.68 18.09 -1.70
N PRO A 168 7.45 16.77 -1.80
CA PRO A 168 8.50 15.78 -1.68
C PRO A 168 9.55 15.92 -2.80
N PRO A 169 10.83 15.57 -2.54
CA PRO A 169 11.90 15.69 -3.52
C PRO A 169 11.60 14.99 -4.85
N GLU A 170 10.93 13.84 -4.81
CA GLU A 170 10.53 13.06 -5.98
C GLU A 170 9.59 13.87 -6.90
N ALA A 171 8.62 14.56 -6.31
CA ALA A 171 7.71 15.44 -7.03
C ALA A 171 8.42 16.68 -7.60
N GLN A 172 9.36 17.26 -6.84
CA GLN A 172 10.18 18.37 -7.33
C GLN A 172 11.03 17.96 -8.53
N ILE A 173 11.72 16.84 -8.44
CA ILE A 173 12.56 16.28 -9.50
C ILE A 173 11.69 15.99 -10.73
N ALA A 174 10.51 15.37 -10.56
CA ALA A 174 9.61 15.07 -11.67
C ALA A 174 9.14 16.34 -12.40
N VAL A 175 8.74 17.39 -11.66
CA VAL A 175 8.29 18.65 -12.25
C VAL A 175 9.45 19.38 -12.96
N LEU A 176 10.64 19.43 -12.35
CA LEU A 176 11.81 20.09 -12.93
C LEU A 176 12.40 19.32 -14.12
N GLY A 177 12.38 17.99 -14.04
CA GLY A 177 12.81 17.07 -15.10
C GLY A 177 11.78 16.89 -16.22
N ASN A 178 10.58 17.46 -16.07
CA ASN A 178 9.49 17.35 -17.03
C ASN A 178 9.06 15.88 -17.26
N GLU A 179 9.08 15.06 -16.21
CA GLU A 179 8.71 13.64 -16.26
C GLU A 179 7.21 13.47 -16.54
N PRO A 180 6.78 12.48 -17.36
CA PRO A 180 5.36 12.30 -17.68
C PRO A 180 4.54 11.82 -16.47
N SER A 181 5.18 11.15 -15.51
CA SER A 181 4.55 10.68 -14.28
C SER A 181 5.58 10.49 -13.17
N PHE A 182 5.11 10.39 -11.93
CA PHE A 182 5.90 9.99 -10.78
C PHE A 182 4.98 9.32 -9.74
N SER A 183 5.56 8.63 -8.76
CA SER A 183 4.79 7.96 -7.71
C SER A 183 5.27 8.40 -6.34
N LEU A 184 4.33 8.51 -5.39
CA LEU A 184 4.61 8.69 -3.98
C LEU A 184 4.09 7.49 -3.20
N SER A 185 4.84 7.01 -2.21
CA SER A 185 4.44 5.91 -1.34
C SER A 185 4.43 6.36 0.11
N ARG A 186 3.43 5.89 0.86
CA ARG A 186 3.28 6.12 2.31
C ARG A 186 2.81 4.83 2.97
N THR A 187 3.27 4.60 4.20
CA THR A 187 2.72 3.56 5.08
C THR A 187 2.12 4.24 6.31
N ALA A 188 0.87 3.93 6.64
CA ALA A 188 0.17 4.38 7.82
C ALA A 188 -0.15 3.19 8.73
N GLY A 189 0.08 3.34 10.04
CA GLY A 189 -0.36 2.38 11.05
C GLY A 189 -1.76 2.73 11.55
N ILE A 190 -2.69 1.78 11.49
CA ILE A 190 -4.08 1.96 11.94
C ILE A 190 -4.38 0.84 12.93
N GLY A 191 -4.31 1.17 14.22
CA GLY A 191 -4.28 0.14 15.27
C GLY A 191 -3.07 -0.77 15.07
N PRO A 192 -3.25 -2.11 15.08
CA PRO A 192 -2.15 -3.06 14.89
C PRO A 192 -1.86 -3.35 13.39
N ASP A 193 -2.74 -2.90 12.49
CA ASP A 193 -2.65 -3.12 11.06
C ASP A 193 -1.84 -2.01 10.37
N GLN A 194 -1.40 -2.27 9.14
CA GLN A 194 -0.68 -1.29 8.31
C GLN A 194 -1.35 -1.13 6.95
N VAL A 195 -1.53 0.11 6.51
CA VAL A 195 -1.95 0.44 5.14
C VAL A 195 -0.77 1.05 4.40
N LYS A 196 -0.34 0.38 3.33
CA LYS A 196 0.63 0.89 2.37
C LYS A 196 -0.14 1.46 1.20
N ARG A 197 0.16 2.70 0.83
CA ARG A 197 -0.48 3.41 -0.28
C ARG A 197 0.59 3.94 -1.21
N THR A 198 0.40 3.71 -2.51
CA THR A 198 1.18 4.33 -3.58
C THR A 198 0.24 5.10 -4.49
N THR A 199 0.48 6.40 -4.64
CA THR A 199 -0.29 7.25 -5.56
C THR A 199 0.58 7.58 -6.77
N VAL A 200 0.11 7.22 -7.95
CA VAL A 200 0.72 7.61 -9.23
C VAL A 200 0.15 8.95 -9.65
N PHE A 201 1.03 9.91 -9.93
CA PHE A 201 0.69 11.21 -10.46
C PHE A 201 1.06 11.27 -11.94
N GLU A 202 0.11 11.65 -12.79
CA GLU A 202 0.33 11.80 -14.22
C GLU A 202 0.22 13.27 -14.63
N LYS A 203 1.07 13.67 -15.58
CA LYS A 203 1.08 15.00 -16.13
C LYS A 203 -0.02 15.16 -17.18
N GLY A 204 -0.96 16.07 -16.96
CA GLY A 204 -1.99 16.40 -17.92
C GLY A 204 -1.42 17.01 -19.20
N SER A 205 -1.76 16.42 -20.36
CA SER A 205 -1.23 16.79 -21.67
C SER A 205 -1.47 18.26 -22.05
N TYR A 206 -2.58 18.83 -21.56
CA TYR A 206 -2.96 20.22 -21.85
C TYR A 206 -2.41 21.18 -20.80
N SER A 207 -2.76 20.99 -19.52
CA SER A 207 -2.43 21.96 -18.46
C SER A 207 -0.96 21.95 -18.05
N GLY A 208 -0.25 20.84 -18.30
CA GLY A 208 1.07 20.54 -17.77
C GLY A 208 1.10 20.33 -16.26
N ARG A 209 -0.06 20.29 -15.59
CA ARG A 209 -0.19 20.02 -14.16
C ARG A 209 -0.21 18.52 -13.90
N TYR A 210 0.18 18.13 -12.71
CA TYR A 210 0.12 16.74 -12.26
C TYR A 210 -1.14 16.49 -11.45
N TYR A 211 -1.78 15.35 -11.69
CA TYR A 211 -3.00 14.89 -11.02
C TYR A 211 -2.81 13.45 -10.56
N PRO A 212 -3.43 13.04 -9.44
CA PRO A 212 -3.48 11.63 -9.09
C PRO A 212 -4.22 10.88 -10.20
N ALA A 213 -3.61 9.82 -10.71
CA ALA A 213 -4.17 8.99 -11.77
C ALA A 213 -4.49 7.59 -11.28
N GLU A 214 -3.75 7.09 -10.29
CA GLU A 214 -3.92 5.74 -9.77
C GLU A 214 -3.56 5.71 -8.29
N ILE A 215 -4.35 5.03 -7.47
CA ILE A 215 -3.99 4.69 -6.09
C ILE A 215 -3.92 3.17 -5.98
N GLN A 216 -2.73 2.66 -5.64
CA GLN A 216 -2.56 1.28 -5.23
C GLN A 216 -2.49 1.27 -3.71
N ALA A 217 -3.34 0.48 -3.07
CA ALA A 217 -3.36 0.35 -1.62
C ALA A 217 -3.32 -1.12 -1.20
N THR A 218 -2.53 -1.42 -0.17
CA THR A 218 -2.38 -2.75 0.42
C THR A 218 -2.56 -2.64 1.92
N LEU A 219 -3.48 -3.45 2.46
CA LEU A 219 -3.71 -3.61 3.89
C LEU A 219 -2.97 -4.85 4.32
N LYS A 220 -1.95 -4.67 5.16
CA LYS A 220 -1.25 -5.73 5.87
C LYS A 220 -1.89 -5.90 7.24
N LYS A 221 -2.54 -7.05 7.45
CA LYS A 221 -3.13 -7.40 8.74
C LYS A 221 -2.08 -7.72 9.79
N TYR A 222 -2.37 -7.34 11.02
CA TYR A 222 -1.59 -7.78 12.17
C TYR A 222 -1.65 -9.31 12.30
N VAL A 223 -0.48 -9.92 12.45
CA VAL A 223 -0.36 -11.35 12.71
C VAL A 223 -0.14 -11.56 14.20
N HIS A 224 -1.14 -12.17 14.84
CA HIS A 224 -1.00 -12.67 16.19
C HIS A 224 -0.10 -13.90 16.17
N LEU A 225 0.96 -13.88 16.98
CA LEU A 225 1.90 -15.00 17.08
C LEU A 225 1.40 -15.95 18.17
N ASP A 226 1.04 -17.17 17.78
CA ASP A 226 0.78 -18.23 18.74
C ASP A 226 2.13 -18.83 19.19
N THR A 227 2.67 -18.25 20.25
CA THR A 227 3.98 -18.64 20.78
C THR A 227 3.90 -19.81 21.78
N GLU A 228 2.72 -20.32 22.07
CA GLU A 228 2.50 -21.32 23.11
C GLU A 228 2.49 -22.75 22.54
N GLY A 229 3.12 -23.68 23.25
CA GLY A 229 3.08 -25.11 22.91
C GLY A 229 4.00 -25.57 21.79
N VAL A 230 4.79 -24.70 21.17
CA VAL A 230 5.86 -25.09 20.24
C VAL A 230 7.06 -25.59 21.05
N LYS A 231 7.38 -26.88 20.91
CA LYS A 231 8.55 -27.48 21.57
C LYS A 231 9.83 -26.96 20.91
N GLU A 232 10.94 -26.94 21.66
CA GLU A 232 12.30 -26.62 21.19
C GLU A 232 12.63 -25.14 20.96
N VAL A 233 11.70 -24.33 20.43
CA VAL A 233 11.95 -22.90 20.16
C VAL A 233 11.02 -22.01 20.97
N ASN A 234 11.59 -21.13 21.80
CA ASN A 234 10.82 -20.11 22.51
C ASN A 234 10.38 -19.00 21.53
N GLY A 235 9.13 -19.09 21.06
CA GLY A 235 8.56 -18.14 20.09
C GLY A 235 8.57 -16.68 20.54
N LYS A 236 8.38 -16.41 21.85
CA LYS A 236 8.43 -15.04 22.41
C LYS A 236 9.84 -14.46 22.35
N ASP A 237 10.85 -15.27 22.67
CA ASP A 237 12.26 -14.87 22.55
C ASP A 237 12.64 -14.63 21.09
N LEU A 238 12.22 -15.51 20.18
CA LEU A 238 12.50 -15.37 18.75
C LEU A 238 11.84 -14.12 18.15
N ASP A 239 10.56 -13.85 18.45
CA ASP A 239 9.88 -12.61 18.04
C ASP A 239 10.62 -11.36 18.52
N ARG A 240 11.09 -11.36 19.78
CA ARG A 240 11.88 -10.26 20.34
C ARG A 240 13.22 -10.09 19.62
N LYS A 241 13.94 -11.18 19.34
CA LYS A 241 15.22 -11.16 18.60
C LYS A 241 15.04 -10.65 17.18
N MET A 242 13.99 -11.10 16.49
CA MET A 242 13.69 -10.65 15.12
C MET A 242 13.32 -9.17 15.09
N ARG A 243 12.56 -8.66 16.05
CA ARG A 243 12.23 -7.22 16.14
C ARG A 243 13.46 -6.33 16.30
N ALA A 244 14.52 -6.82 16.92
CA ALA A 244 15.75 -6.06 17.15
C ALA A 244 16.63 -5.91 15.89
N VAL A 245 16.33 -6.66 14.82
CA VAL A 245 17.11 -6.64 13.57
C VAL A 245 16.45 -5.70 12.56
N ASN A 246 17.25 -4.83 11.94
CA ASN A 246 16.79 -4.03 10.80
C ASN A 246 16.84 -4.86 9.51
N TRP A 247 15.75 -5.55 9.21
CA TRP A 247 15.63 -6.42 8.03
C TRP A 247 15.66 -5.69 6.67
N LYS A 248 15.78 -4.36 6.64
CA LYS A 248 16.02 -3.62 5.38
C LYS A 248 17.39 -3.92 4.77
N HIS A 249 18.34 -4.40 5.57
CA HIS A 249 19.63 -4.89 5.07
C HIS A 249 19.48 -6.30 4.49
N ASP A 250 20.12 -6.55 3.34
CA ASP A 250 20.10 -7.87 2.73
C ASP A 250 21.13 -8.80 3.37
N PHE A 251 20.82 -9.32 4.56
CA PHE A 251 21.69 -10.26 5.30
C PHE A 251 21.97 -11.59 4.58
N THR A 252 21.38 -11.80 3.42
CA THR A 252 21.59 -13.00 2.62
C THR A 252 22.74 -12.82 1.61
N GLN A 253 23.27 -11.59 1.48
CA GLN A 253 24.47 -11.31 0.71
C GLN A 253 25.71 -11.46 1.59
N PRO A 254 26.81 -12.05 1.07
CA PRO A 254 28.07 -12.05 1.78
C PRO A 254 28.62 -10.61 1.93
N GLY A 255 29.18 -10.30 3.10
CA GLY A 255 29.88 -9.02 3.33
C GLY A 255 28.98 -7.83 3.66
N VAL A 256 27.73 -8.04 4.04
CA VAL A 256 26.82 -6.96 4.46
C VAL A 256 27.36 -6.25 5.70
N LEU A 257 27.54 -4.94 5.57
CA LEU A 257 27.93 -4.05 6.67
C LEU A 257 26.71 -3.28 7.14
N VAL A 258 26.36 -3.44 8.42
CA VAL A 258 25.25 -2.72 9.07
C VAL A 258 25.75 -1.44 9.73
N SER A 259 26.99 -1.46 10.19
CA SER A 259 27.68 -0.34 10.85
C SER A 259 29.12 -0.21 10.32
N ASN A 260 29.78 0.89 10.67
CA ASN A 260 31.22 1.06 10.43
C ASN A 260 32.08 0.30 11.44
N ASN A 261 31.48 -0.35 12.46
CA ASN A 261 32.20 -1.07 13.50
C ASN A 261 32.25 -2.58 13.18
N PRO A 262 33.44 -3.16 12.93
CA PRO A 262 33.56 -4.58 12.58
C PRO A 262 33.10 -5.53 13.70
N VAL A 263 33.26 -5.14 14.98
CA VAL A 263 32.83 -5.95 16.13
C VAL A 263 31.31 -6.01 16.19
N GLU A 264 30.64 -4.87 15.97
CA GLU A 264 29.19 -4.78 15.93
C GLU A 264 28.60 -5.58 14.76
N ASN A 265 29.21 -5.47 13.57
CA ASN A 265 28.80 -6.27 12.41
C ASN A 265 28.92 -7.77 12.68
N LYS A 266 30.03 -8.22 13.29
CA LYS A 266 30.21 -9.63 13.66
C LYS A 266 29.14 -10.10 14.64
N ARG A 267 28.81 -9.29 15.66
CA ARG A 267 27.76 -9.59 16.63
C ARG A 267 26.39 -9.67 15.97
N MET A 268 26.06 -8.71 15.09
CA MET A 268 24.79 -8.68 14.37
C MET A 268 24.65 -9.89 13.45
N LEU A 269 25.69 -10.26 12.70
CA LEU A 269 25.69 -11.45 11.85
C LEU A 269 25.51 -12.73 12.65
N ALA A 270 26.17 -12.86 13.81
CA ALA A 270 25.98 -14.01 14.69
C ALA A 270 24.53 -14.09 15.21
N GLN A 271 23.91 -12.95 15.56
CA GLN A 271 22.51 -12.89 15.97
C GLN A 271 21.56 -13.29 14.83
N VAL A 272 21.78 -12.77 13.63
CA VAL A 272 20.97 -13.10 12.45
C VAL A 272 21.09 -14.57 12.08
N ASN A 273 22.30 -15.14 12.12
CA ASN A 273 22.52 -16.57 11.88
C ASN A 273 21.83 -17.44 12.95
N ASN A 274 21.82 -17.01 14.21
CA ASN A 274 21.06 -17.69 15.27
C ASN A 274 19.56 -17.67 14.98
N ILE A 275 19.01 -16.52 14.56
CA ILE A 275 17.60 -16.39 14.17
C ILE A 275 17.28 -17.32 12.99
N PHE A 276 18.10 -17.36 11.95
CA PHE A 276 17.89 -18.26 10.82
C PHE A 276 17.96 -19.73 11.24
N GLY A 277 18.86 -20.11 12.14
CA GLY A 277 18.91 -21.46 12.70
C GLY A 277 17.62 -21.83 13.43
N GLN A 278 17.06 -20.93 14.25
CA GLN A 278 15.80 -21.16 14.96
C GLN A 278 14.59 -21.21 14.01
N LEU A 279 14.54 -20.35 12.99
CA LEU A 279 13.49 -20.39 11.96
C LEU A 279 13.56 -21.69 11.14
N PHE A 280 14.77 -22.15 10.79
CA PHE A 280 14.96 -23.41 10.07
C PHE A 280 14.48 -24.60 10.91
N GLN A 281 14.80 -24.62 12.22
CA GLN A 281 14.27 -25.64 13.14
C GLN A 281 12.74 -25.68 13.13
N LEU A 282 12.08 -24.51 13.23
CA LEU A 282 10.63 -24.41 13.16
C LEU A 282 10.07 -24.96 11.84
N LEU A 283 10.68 -24.59 10.71
CA LEU A 283 10.27 -25.01 9.36
C LEU A 283 10.45 -26.52 9.11
N THR A 284 11.48 -27.13 9.70
CA THR A 284 11.76 -28.57 9.56
C THR A 284 11.04 -29.42 10.61
N SER A 285 10.33 -28.81 11.54
CA SER A 285 9.61 -29.51 12.59
C SER A 285 8.43 -30.29 12.01
N SER A 286 8.18 -31.48 12.56
CA SER A 286 6.97 -32.25 12.26
C SER A 286 5.72 -31.70 12.94
N ASP A 287 5.86 -30.75 13.89
CA ASP A 287 4.75 -30.10 14.57
C ASP A 287 4.10 -29.02 13.66
N PRO A 288 2.81 -29.15 13.30
CA PRO A 288 2.10 -28.13 12.51
C PRO A 288 2.10 -26.75 13.16
N LYS A 289 2.13 -26.66 14.49
CA LYS A 289 2.19 -25.38 15.21
C LYS A 289 3.54 -24.68 15.03
N ALA A 290 4.62 -25.44 14.99
CA ALA A 290 5.95 -24.90 14.72
C ALA A 290 6.04 -24.30 13.32
N ASN A 291 5.50 -25.00 12.32
CA ASN A 291 5.41 -24.51 10.93
C ASN A 291 4.53 -23.26 10.82
N ALA A 292 3.38 -23.24 11.49
CA ALA A 292 2.53 -22.06 11.55
C ALA A 292 3.25 -20.86 12.18
N LEU A 293 3.98 -21.06 13.29
CA LEU A 293 4.76 -20.02 13.94
C LEU A 293 5.90 -19.52 13.05
N HIS A 294 6.59 -20.41 12.32
CA HIS A 294 7.58 -20.04 11.30
C HIS A 294 6.97 -19.08 10.27
N ASP A 295 5.86 -19.47 9.64
CA ASP A 295 5.21 -18.70 8.59
C ASP A 295 4.72 -17.34 9.10
N GLN A 296 4.16 -17.30 10.31
CA GLN A 296 3.74 -16.06 10.95
C GLN A 296 4.92 -15.11 11.21
N LEU A 297 6.04 -15.61 11.72
CA LEU A 297 7.26 -14.83 11.96
C LEU A 297 7.89 -14.35 10.65
N ALA A 298 7.99 -15.24 9.66
CA ALA A 298 8.51 -14.95 8.33
C ALA A 298 7.70 -13.84 7.66
N TYR A 299 6.38 -13.96 7.62
CA TYR A 299 5.53 -12.91 7.05
C TYR A 299 5.61 -11.58 7.82
N LYS A 300 5.65 -11.63 9.15
CA LYS A 300 5.73 -10.45 10.00
C LYS A 300 7.00 -9.63 9.75
N TYR A 301 8.15 -10.30 9.63
CA TYR A 301 9.47 -9.64 9.59
C TYR A 301 10.15 -9.62 8.23
N PHE A 302 9.90 -10.59 7.35
CA PHE A 302 10.58 -10.70 6.06
C PHE A 302 9.75 -10.20 4.88
N ALA A 303 8.43 -10.14 4.97
CA ALA A 303 7.62 -9.57 3.88
C ALA A 303 8.04 -8.12 3.59
N ASP A 304 8.23 -7.79 2.31
CA ASP A 304 8.72 -6.50 1.81
C ASP A 304 10.18 -6.19 2.16
N THR A 305 10.98 -7.20 2.52
CA THR A 305 12.41 -7.09 2.77
C THR A 305 13.21 -7.94 1.79
N PRO A 306 14.53 -7.74 1.64
CA PRO A 306 15.35 -8.63 0.83
C PRO A 306 15.29 -10.11 1.28
N SER A 307 15.07 -10.34 2.57
CA SER A 307 14.93 -11.69 3.15
C SER A 307 13.66 -12.41 2.72
N GLU A 308 12.70 -11.73 2.10
CA GLU A 308 11.49 -12.33 1.55
C GLU A 308 11.79 -13.53 0.62
N ARG A 309 12.88 -13.44 -0.14
CA ARG A 309 13.34 -14.46 -1.08
C ARG A 309 13.72 -15.79 -0.43
N LEU A 310 13.93 -15.81 0.88
CA LEU A 310 14.24 -17.01 1.64
C LEU A 310 13.01 -17.87 1.94
N ILE A 311 11.80 -17.33 1.73
CA ILE A 311 10.55 -17.94 2.16
C ILE A 311 9.77 -18.39 0.92
N PRO A 312 9.81 -19.69 0.56
CA PRO A 312 9.25 -20.17 -0.71
C PRO A 312 7.75 -19.91 -0.86
N ASN A 313 7.00 -19.96 0.24
CA ASN A 313 5.55 -19.75 0.29
C ASN A 313 5.14 -18.29 0.56
N MET A 314 6.06 -17.31 0.52
CA MET A 314 5.71 -15.93 0.88
C MET A 314 4.54 -15.35 0.07
N ALA A 315 4.46 -15.65 -1.23
CA ALA A 315 3.36 -15.16 -2.06
C ALA A 315 2.00 -15.62 -1.53
N GLU A 316 1.91 -16.84 -1.00
CA GLU A 316 0.71 -17.36 -0.35
C GLU A 316 0.47 -16.68 1.00
N LEU A 317 1.52 -16.50 1.83
CA LEU A 317 1.42 -15.77 3.10
C LEU A 317 0.90 -14.34 2.90
N LYS A 318 1.40 -13.64 1.88
CA LYS A 318 0.88 -12.32 1.47
C LYS A 318 -0.57 -12.40 1.04
N ARG A 319 -0.95 -13.37 0.19
CA ARG A 319 -2.35 -13.54 -0.23
C ARG A 319 -3.31 -13.79 0.95
N MET A 320 -2.88 -14.49 1.99
CA MET A 320 -3.70 -14.79 3.17
C MET A 320 -3.82 -13.61 4.13
N ASN A 321 -2.81 -12.75 4.20
CA ASN A 321 -2.71 -11.71 5.24
C ASN A 321 -2.73 -10.27 4.68
N GLU A 322 -2.72 -10.12 3.36
CA GLU A 322 -2.79 -8.85 2.67
C GLU A 322 -4.04 -8.78 1.80
N THR A 323 -4.67 -7.61 1.80
CA THR A 323 -5.70 -7.26 0.82
C THR A 323 -5.19 -6.08 0.03
N SER A 324 -5.23 -6.17 -1.30
CA SER A 324 -4.80 -5.07 -2.17
C SER A 324 -5.96 -4.58 -3.03
N LEU A 325 -5.95 -3.28 -3.33
CA LEU A 325 -6.90 -2.65 -4.25
C LEU A 325 -6.18 -1.65 -5.16
N VAL A 326 -6.76 -1.42 -6.33
CA VAL A 326 -6.37 -0.33 -7.22
C VAL A 326 -7.58 0.54 -7.52
N LEU A 327 -7.37 1.84 -7.39
CA LEU A 327 -8.35 2.87 -7.73
C LEU A 327 -7.81 3.64 -8.93
N ASP A 328 -8.58 3.68 -10.01
CA ASP A 328 -8.40 4.72 -11.02
C ASP A 328 -8.83 6.06 -10.40
N GLN A 329 -8.03 7.10 -10.63
CA GLN A 329 -8.25 8.49 -10.18
C GLN A 329 -8.39 9.46 -11.38
N ARG A 330 -8.46 8.93 -12.61
CA ARG A 330 -8.57 9.73 -13.85
C ARG A 330 -9.99 10.23 -14.14
N SER A 331 -11.03 9.75 -13.46
CA SER A 331 -12.39 10.26 -13.66
C SER A 331 -12.60 11.54 -12.85
N PRO A 332 -13.06 12.65 -13.46
CA PRO A 332 -13.29 13.91 -12.78
C PRO A 332 -14.39 13.75 -11.72
N GLY A 333 -14.08 14.08 -10.47
CA GLY A 333 -14.95 13.83 -9.31
C GLY A 333 -14.56 12.60 -8.49
N GLU A 334 -13.45 11.94 -8.83
CA GLU A 334 -12.90 10.87 -8.00
C GLU A 334 -12.37 11.43 -6.68
N ALA A 335 -13.13 11.08 -5.65
CA ALA A 335 -12.73 10.91 -4.28
C ALA A 335 -11.22 10.80 -4.01
N ASN A 336 -10.67 11.78 -3.31
CA ASN A 336 -9.43 11.58 -2.56
C ASN A 336 -9.73 10.68 -1.35
N PHE A 337 -9.14 9.48 -1.33
CA PHE A 337 -9.27 8.57 -0.20
C PHE A 337 -8.16 8.81 0.83
N THR A 338 -8.57 9.03 2.08
CA THR A 338 -7.67 9.04 3.23
C THR A 338 -7.15 7.63 3.52
N ASP A 339 -6.05 7.51 4.28
CA ASP A 339 -5.52 6.20 4.69
C ASP A 339 -6.55 5.39 5.51
N GLN A 340 -7.36 6.07 6.34
CA GLN A 340 -8.44 5.44 7.10
C GLN A 340 -9.56 4.93 6.17
N GLN A 341 -9.92 5.66 5.12
CA GLN A 341 -10.92 5.20 4.15
C GLN A 341 -10.40 4.01 3.32
N LEU A 342 -9.11 4.03 2.94
CA LEU A 342 -8.50 2.88 2.28
C LEU A 342 -8.47 1.67 3.20
N TYR A 343 -8.15 1.86 4.48
CA TYR A 343 -8.26 0.81 5.50
C TYR A 343 -9.67 0.21 5.55
N ASN A 344 -10.69 1.05 5.63
CA ASN A 344 -12.08 0.59 5.69
C ASN A 344 -12.48 -0.16 4.42
N LEU A 345 -12.14 0.37 3.24
CA LEU A 345 -12.38 -0.28 1.95
C LEU A 345 -11.72 -1.66 1.87
N LEU A 346 -10.45 -1.76 2.26
CA LEU A 346 -9.68 -3.00 2.27
C LEU A 346 -10.20 -4.01 3.29
N ASN A 347 -10.92 -3.56 4.32
CA ASN A 347 -11.71 -4.42 5.23
C ASN A 347 -13.12 -4.74 4.71
N GLY A 348 -13.43 -4.39 3.46
CA GLY A 348 -14.73 -4.60 2.85
C GLY A 348 -15.83 -3.65 3.34
N HIS A 349 -15.48 -2.60 4.09
CA HIS A 349 -16.43 -1.61 4.58
C HIS A 349 -16.68 -0.52 3.53
N PRO A 350 -17.93 -0.09 3.36
CA PRO A 350 -18.25 1.00 2.45
C PRO A 350 -17.75 2.35 3.01
N VAL A 351 -17.26 3.23 2.14
CA VAL A 351 -16.78 4.57 2.50
C VAL A 351 -17.41 5.65 1.64
N LYS A 352 -17.55 6.85 2.20
CA LYS A 352 -17.94 8.07 1.48
C LYS A 352 -16.78 9.07 1.54
N PRO A 353 -16.06 9.27 0.44
CA PRO A 353 -15.00 10.26 0.36
C PRO A 353 -15.55 11.69 0.51
N GLU A 354 -14.83 12.59 1.18
CA GLU A 354 -15.36 13.92 1.54
C GLU A 354 -15.77 14.77 0.32
N ALA A 355 -15.14 14.54 -0.83
CA ALA A 355 -15.44 15.23 -2.08
C ALA A 355 -16.55 14.55 -2.93
N SER A 356 -17.16 13.46 -2.45
CA SER A 356 -18.12 12.67 -3.20
C SER A 356 -19.42 12.44 -2.41
N ASP A 357 -20.56 12.53 -3.10
CA ASP A 357 -21.84 12.13 -2.54
C ASP A 357 -22.10 10.62 -2.60
N LYS A 358 -21.18 9.88 -3.22
CA LYS A 358 -21.31 8.46 -3.50
C LYS A 358 -20.58 7.62 -2.47
N TRP A 359 -21.16 6.49 -2.15
CA TRP A 359 -20.54 5.45 -1.34
C TRP A 359 -19.80 4.47 -2.23
N TYR A 360 -18.67 3.98 -1.75
CA TYR A 360 -17.79 3.07 -2.48
C TYR A 360 -17.52 1.82 -1.64
N GLN A 361 -17.46 0.66 -2.27
CA GLN A 361 -17.12 -0.61 -1.62
C GLN A 361 -16.31 -1.49 -2.58
N VAL A 362 -15.41 -2.30 -2.01
CA VAL A 362 -14.67 -3.33 -2.76
C VAL A 362 -15.64 -4.39 -3.31
N THR A 363 -15.49 -4.76 -4.58
CA THR A 363 -16.21 -5.91 -5.17
C THR A 363 -15.51 -7.21 -4.85
N GLY A 364 -16.09 -8.01 -3.94
CA GLY A 364 -15.64 -9.38 -3.65
C GLY A 364 -16.04 -10.38 -4.74
N GLY A 365 -15.52 -10.20 -5.96
CA GLY A 365 -15.73 -11.13 -7.07
C GLY A 365 -14.44 -11.22 -7.88
N ALA A 366 -13.89 -12.44 -7.97
CA ALA A 366 -12.69 -12.83 -8.70
C ALA A 366 -11.78 -11.66 -9.09
N SER A 367 -10.80 -11.40 -8.22
CA SER A 367 -9.58 -10.65 -8.50
C SER A 367 -9.39 -10.40 -10.00
N GLU A 368 -9.24 -9.14 -10.40
CA GLU A 368 -8.70 -8.85 -11.73
C GLU A 368 -7.42 -9.68 -11.95
N LYS A 369 -7.02 -9.93 -13.21
CA LYS A 369 -5.90 -10.83 -13.58
C LYS A 369 -4.59 -10.61 -12.79
N ASN A 370 -4.47 -9.52 -12.03
CA ASN A 370 -3.31 -9.10 -11.27
C ASN A 370 -3.41 -9.28 -9.74
N GLY A 371 -4.43 -9.94 -9.18
CA GLY A 371 -4.53 -10.09 -7.71
C GLY A 371 -5.21 -8.92 -7.00
N MET A 372 -5.65 -7.90 -7.74
CA MET A 372 -6.10 -6.61 -7.19
C MET A 372 -7.62 -6.51 -7.20
N ASN A 373 -8.16 -5.98 -6.10
CA ASN A 373 -9.58 -5.67 -6.01
C ASN A 373 -9.88 -4.32 -6.68
N SER A 374 -11.03 -4.25 -7.35
CA SER A 374 -11.61 -2.99 -7.81
C SER A 374 -12.70 -2.51 -6.85
N VAL A 375 -13.04 -1.23 -6.97
CA VAL A 375 -14.04 -0.57 -6.14
C VAL A 375 -15.23 -0.20 -7.01
N LYS A 376 -16.45 -0.46 -6.52
CA LYS A 376 -17.69 -0.03 -7.15
C LYS A 376 -18.42 1.00 -6.29
N GLU A 377 -19.18 1.83 -6.97
CA GLU A 377 -20.22 2.63 -6.32
C GLU A 377 -21.28 1.70 -5.69
N VAL A 378 -21.61 1.95 -4.42
CA VAL A 378 -22.67 1.25 -3.71
C VAL A 378 -24.01 1.81 -4.18
N ARG A 379 -24.80 0.99 -4.89
CA ARG A 379 -26.17 1.34 -5.26
C ARG A 379 -27.06 1.26 -4.04
N LEU A 380 -27.46 2.42 -3.52
CA LEU A 380 -28.39 2.50 -2.40
C LEU A 380 -29.79 2.12 -2.88
N GLN A 381 -30.38 1.08 -2.29
CA GLN A 381 -31.77 0.71 -2.56
C GLN A 381 -32.75 1.77 -2.02
N LYS A 382 -32.35 2.46 -0.95
CA LYS A 382 -33.10 3.53 -0.28
C LYS A 382 -32.13 4.64 0.16
N PRO A 383 -32.58 5.89 0.27
CA PRO A 383 -31.78 6.96 0.85
C PRO A 383 -31.26 6.54 2.24
N PHE A 384 -29.95 6.66 2.45
CA PHE A 384 -29.34 6.32 3.73
C PHE A 384 -29.45 7.53 4.67
N HIS A 385 -30.39 7.46 5.61
CA HIS A 385 -30.54 8.43 6.68
C HIS A 385 -29.87 7.92 7.96
N LEU A 386 -28.71 8.48 8.32
CA LEU A 386 -27.90 8.00 9.43
C LEU A 386 -28.65 7.97 10.77
N GLU A 387 -29.37 9.04 11.09
CA GLU A 387 -30.11 9.19 12.36
C GLU A 387 -31.19 8.10 12.48
N ALA A 388 -32.00 7.91 11.44
CA ALA A 388 -32.99 6.83 11.41
C ALA A 388 -32.36 5.43 11.46
N ALA A 389 -31.16 5.25 10.90
CA ALA A 389 -30.41 4.00 10.99
C ALA A 389 -29.87 3.75 12.41
N LEU A 390 -29.39 4.77 13.11
CA LEU A 390 -28.97 4.70 14.52
C LEU A 390 -30.14 4.33 15.43
N HIS A 391 -31.31 4.96 15.26
CA HIS A 391 -32.51 4.62 16.02
C HIS A 391 -32.92 3.16 15.82
N ARG A 392 -32.95 2.66 14.58
CA ARG A 392 -33.27 1.26 14.28
C ARG A 392 -32.26 0.26 14.84
N ALA A 393 -31.01 0.66 14.98
CA ALA A 393 -29.97 -0.16 15.61
C ALA A 393 -29.98 -0.12 17.15
N GLY A 394 -30.95 0.59 17.78
CA GLY A 394 -31.00 0.75 19.23
C GLY A 394 -29.91 1.67 19.77
N ALA A 395 -29.40 2.58 18.93
CA ALA A 395 -28.35 3.55 19.27
C ALA A 395 -28.83 5.00 19.09
N GLY A 396 -30.13 5.24 19.25
CA GLY A 396 -30.75 6.55 19.07
C GLY A 396 -30.27 7.61 20.06
N ASP A 397 -29.80 7.22 21.24
CA ASP A 397 -29.30 8.17 22.25
C ASP A 397 -28.02 8.87 21.82
N ILE A 398 -27.25 8.28 20.90
CA ILE A 398 -26.08 8.92 20.29
C ILE A 398 -26.47 10.23 19.60
N VAL A 399 -27.67 10.29 18.98
CA VAL A 399 -28.14 11.49 18.26
C VAL A 399 -28.29 12.69 19.19
N LYS A 400 -28.54 12.45 20.49
CA LYS A 400 -28.67 13.49 21.52
C LYS A 400 -27.33 13.87 22.16
N SER A 401 -26.24 13.16 21.85
CA SER A 401 -24.92 13.43 22.41
C SER A 401 -24.35 14.74 21.85
N PRO A 402 -23.65 15.55 22.66
CA PRO A 402 -22.91 16.72 22.16
C PRO A 402 -21.83 16.34 21.14
N GLU A 403 -21.36 15.09 21.14
CA GLU A 403 -20.36 14.57 20.19
C GLU A 403 -20.98 14.15 18.85
N PHE A 404 -22.32 14.13 18.73
CA PHE A 404 -23.01 13.62 17.55
C PHE A 404 -22.56 14.27 16.24
N PRO A 405 -22.32 15.59 16.13
CA PRO A 405 -21.88 16.18 14.86
C PRO A 405 -20.54 15.61 14.37
N ALA A 406 -19.59 15.36 15.28
CA ALA A 406 -18.31 14.75 14.95
C ALA A 406 -18.48 13.27 14.57
N LEU A 407 -19.24 12.51 15.38
CA LEU A 407 -19.55 11.10 15.11
C LEU A 407 -20.30 10.91 13.78
N LYS A 408 -21.23 11.80 13.47
CA LYS A 408 -21.97 11.83 12.21
C LYS A 408 -21.02 11.99 11.03
N LYS A 409 -20.10 12.95 11.08
CA LYS A 409 -19.10 13.15 10.02
C LYS A 409 -18.24 11.89 9.82
N GLU A 410 -17.77 11.29 10.90
CA GLU A 410 -16.94 10.08 10.83
C GLU A 410 -17.71 8.87 10.28
N LEU A 411 -18.94 8.65 10.74
CA LEU A 411 -19.82 7.59 10.24
C LEU A 411 -20.19 7.80 8.77
N GLU A 412 -20.49 9.04 8.36
CA GLU A 412 -20.74 9.39 6.97
C GLU A 412 -19.50 9.16 6.11
N ASN A 413 -18.29 9.38 6.62
CA ASN A 413 -17.04 9.05 5.93
C ASN A 413 -16.78 7.54 5.82
N GLY A 414 -17.62 6.71 6.46
CA GLY A 414 -17.48 5.25 6.53
C GLY A 414 -16.49 4.77 7.59
N ASN A 415 -16.11 5.63 8.55
CA ASN A 415 -15.23 5.26 9.64
C ASN A 415 -15.97 4.48 10.72
N THR A 416 -15.26 3.54 11.34
CA THR A 416 -15.73 2.89 12.56
C THR A 416 -15.41 3.80 13.74
N VAL A 417 -16.44 4.19 14.48
CA VAL A 417 -16.31 5.08 15.63
C VAL A 417 -16.64 4.35 16.92
N ARG A 418 -15.97 4.71 18.00
CA ARG A 418 -16.38 4.35 19.35
C ARG A 418 -17.49 5.31 19.77
N ALA A 419 -18.61 4.79 20.24
CA ALA A 419 -19.71 5.58 20.76
C ALA A 419 -20.30 4.95 22.02
N ASP A 420 -20.86 5.80 22.87
CA ASP A 420 -21.59 5.38 24.06
C ASP A 420 -23.02 5.07 23.69
N VAL A 421 -23.42 3.82 23.90
CA VAL A 421 -24.77 3.34 23.58
C VAL A 421 -25.44 2.95 24.88
N VAL A 422 -26.64 3.47 25.12
CA VAL A 422 -27.50 3.01 26.22
C VAL A 422 -28.35 1.86 25.69
N GLN A 423 -28.09 0.65 26.17
CA GLN A 423 -28.86 -0.54 25.82
C GLN A 423 -29.48 -1.09 27.09
N GLN A 424 -30.82 -1.11 27.14
CA GLN A 424 -31.59 -1.60 28.30
C GLN A 424 -31.19 -0.89 29.61
N GLY A 425 -30.92 0.42 29.54
CA GLY A 425 -30.52 1.23 30.69
C GLY A 425 -29.03 1.12 31.08
N ILE A 426 -28.22 0.37 30.33
CA ILE A 426 -26.79 0.19 30.60
C ILE A 426 -25.98 0.95 29.56
N HIS A 427 -25.07 1.82 30.03
CA HIS A 427 -24.09 2.49 29.19
C HIS A 427 -22.99 1.50 28.80
N ALA A 428 -22.79 1.32 27.50
CA ALA A 428 -21.71 0.50 26.97
C ALA A 428 -20.98 1.23 25.84
N HIS A 429 -19.65 1.17 25.87
CA HIS A 429 -18.84 1.61 24.74
C HIS A 429 -18.94 0.57 23.62
N ARG A 430 -19.34 1.00 22.42
CA ARG A 430 -19.47 0.16 21.25
C ARG A 430 -18.69 0.75 20.08
N MET A 431 -18.09 -0.12 19.28
CA MET A 431 -17.66 0.22 17.94
C MET A 431 -18.88 0.17 17.01
N ILE A 432 -19.15 1.25 16.29
CA ILE A 432 -20.26 1.34 15.35
C ILE A 432 -19.76 1.82 13.99
N ARG A 433 -20.41 1.34 12.92
CA ARG A 433 -20.11 1.76 11.54
C ARG A 433 -21.37 1.84 10.70
N ALA A 434 -21.37 2.72 9.72
CA ALA A 434 -22.44 2.82 8.72
C ALA A 434 -22.39 1.65 7.73
N ASN A 435 -23.56 1.11 7.39
CA ASN A 435 -23.71 0.16 6.29
C ASN A 435 -24.84 0.62 5.35
N PRO A 436 -24.53 1.58 4.46
CA PRO A 436 -25.49 2.20 3.57
C PRO A 436 -26.11 1.22 2.56
N ALA A 437 -25.41 0.13 2.19
CA ALA A 437 -25.94 -0.89 1.28
C ALA A 437 -27.25 -1.52 1.80
N ASN A 438 -27.33 -1.73 3.13
CA ASN A 438 -28.51 -2.26 3.81
C ASN A 438 -29.31 -1.18 4.56
N ALA A 439 -28.96 0.08 4.35
CA ALA A 439 -29.49 1.24 5.05
C ALA A 439 -29.55 1.06 6.59
N ASN A 440 -28.50 0.48 7.20
CA ASN A 440 -28.44 0.22 8.64
C ASN A 440 -27.10 0.64 9.27
N ILE A 441 -27.03 0.54 10.60
CA ILE A 441 -25.79 0.69 11.38
C ILE A 441 -25.39 -0.70 11.86
N ILE A 442 -24.10 -1.01 11.77
CA ILE A 442 -23.53 -2.22 12.35
C ILE A 442 -22.90 -1.83 13.69
N ILE A 443 -23.30 -2.54 14.75
CA ILE A 443 -22.66 -2.50 16.06
C ILE A 443 -21.69 -3.69 16.09
N ASP A 444 -20.38 -3.42 16.10
CA ASP A 444 -19.34 -4.44 16.03
C ASP A 444 -19.01 -4.97 17.43
N TRP A 445 -19.73 -6.02 17.82
CA TRP A 445 -19.59 -6.67 19.13
C TRP A 445 -18.23 -7.34 19.31
N GLU A 446 -17.71 -7.94 18.24
CA GLU A 446 -16.45 -8.67 18.29
C GLU A 446 -15.28 -7.70 18.47
N ASP A 447 -15.22 -6.61 17.68
CA ASP A 447 -14.19 -5.59 17.84
C ASP A 447 -14.31 -4.86 19.19
N SER A 448 -15.54 -4.60 19.64
CA SER A 448 -15.78 -4.03 20.98
C SER A 448 -15.23 -4.93 22.10
N SER A 449 -15.41 -6.25 21.97
CA SER A 449 -14.91 -7.24 22.93
C SER A 449 -13.39 -7.37 22.89
N LYS A 450 -12.80 -7.50 21.69
CA LYS A 450 -11.34 -7.56 21.48
C LYS A 450 -10.62 -6.35 22.07
N ARG A 451 -11.26 -5.17 22.02
CA ARG A 451 -10.74 -3.92 22.59
C ARG A 451 -11.07 -3.71 24.07
N GLN A 452 -11.71 -4.68 24.71
CA GLN A 452 -12.17 -4.60 26.11
C GLN A 452 -13.04 -3.36 26.39
N LEU A 453 -13.75 -2.86 25.38
CA LEU A 453 -14.64 -1.70 25.50
C LEU A 453 -15.94 -2.06 26.23
N PHE A 454 -16.26 -3.35 26.26
CA PHE A 454 -17.35 -3.88 27.05
C PHE A 454 -16.81 -4.72 28.19
N GLN A 455 -17.04 -4.27 29.41
CA GLN A 455 -17.01 -5.13 30.58
C GLN A 455 -18.47 -5.51 30.87
N PRO A 456 -18.95 -6.65 30.35
CA PRO A 456 -20.27 -7.13 30.75
C PRO A 456 -20.30 -7.28 32.27
N SER A 457 -21.40 -6.85 32.89
CA SER A 457 -21.67 -7.24 34.28
C SER A 457 -21.69 -8.76 34.39
N GLU A 458 -21.36 -9.34 35.55
CA GLU A 458 -21.37 -10.80 35.76
C GLU A 458 -22.71 -11.44 35.34
N ASN A 459 -23.82 -10.73 35.55
CA ASN A 459 -25.16 -11.16 35.12
C ASN A 459 -25.30 -11.24 33.59
N GLN A 460 -24.65 -10.35 32.85
CA GLN A 460 -24.64 -10.37 31.38
C GLN A 460 -23.70 -11.43 30.81
N ILE A 461 -22.56 -11.68 31.48
CA ILE A 461 -21.69 -12.82 31.17
C ILE A 461 -22.51 -14.12 31.29
N ALA A 462 -23.23 -14.28 32.40
CA ALA A 462 -24.10 -15.43 32.62
C ALA A 462 -25.22 -15.55 31.57
N ALA A 463 -25.87 -14.45 31.19
CA ALA A 463 -26.91 -14.45 30.16
C ALA A 463 -26.37 -14.77 28.75
N PHE A 464 -25.20 -14.23 28.38
CA PHE A 464 -24.56 -14.51 27.10
C PHE A 464 -24.08 -15.97 27.00
N HIS A 465 -23.50 -16.52 28.07
CA HIS A 465 -23.16 -17.94 28.13
C HIS A 465 -24.41 -18.82 28.02
N LYS A 466 -25.52 -18.44 28.66
CA LYS A 466 -26.79 -19.16 28.54
C LYS A 466 -27.33 -19.12 27.09
N TYR A 467 -27.25 -17.97 26.42
CA TYR A 467 -27.64 -17.84 25.01
C TYR A 467 -26.78 -18.71 24.08
N ASN A 468 -25.45 -18.64 24.21
CA ASN A 468 -24.55 -19.46 23.39
C ASN A 468 -24.67 -20.96 23.69
N ALA A 469 -24.91 -21.37 24.93
CA ALA A 469 -25.13 -22.78 25.28
C ALA A 469 -26.39 -23.34 24.61
N VAL A 470 -27.48 -22.56 24.60
CA VAL A 470 -28.72 -22.93 23.91
C VAL A 470 -28.51 -23.03 22.40
N HIS A 471 -27.76 -22.11 21.80
CA HIS A 471 -27.54 -22.10 20.34
C HIS A 471 -26.43 -23.03 19.86
N ALA A 472 -25.46 -23.38 20.70
CA ALA A 472 -24.46 -24.41 20.41
C ALA A 472 -25.09 -25.82 20.44
N GLY A 473 -26.07 -26.05 21.32
CA GLY A 473 -26.82 -27.32 21.40
C GLY A 473 -27.70 -27.59 20.17
N VAL A 474 -28.15 -26.54 19.47
CA VAL A 474 -29.01 -26.68 18.26
C VAL A 474 -28.23 -27.20 17.04
N LYS A 475 -26.90 -27.13 17.03
CA LYS A 475 -26.08 -27.68 15.93
C LYS A 475 -25.58 -29.12 16.15
N ALA A 476 -25.76 -29.68 17.34
CA ALA A 476 -25.24 -31.02 17.66
C ALA A 476 -26.24 -32.18 17.41
N ASN A 477 -27.55 -31.90 17.27
CA ASN A 477 -28.57 -32.93 17.05
C ASN A 477 -29.23 -32.83 15.68
N GLY A 478 -28.41 -32.89 14.63
CA GLY A 478 -28.83 -32.91 13.23
C GLY A 478 -28.75 -34.29 12.60
N GLU A 479 -29.28 -35.34 13.25
CA GLU A 479 -29.62 -36.60 12.56
C GLU A 479 -31.10 -36.96 12.81
N HIS A 480 -31.82 -37.04 11.69
CA HIS A 480 -33.13 -37.66 11.43
C HIS A 480 -34.26 -37.49 12.46
N GLY A 481 -35.23 -36.65 12.11
CA GLY A 481 -36.58 -36.76 12.65
C GLY A 481 -37.49 -35.65 12.15
N GLN A 482 -38.38 -35.95 11.21
CA GLN A 482 -39.50 -35.09 10.83
C GLN A 482 -40.25 -34.64 12.09
N SER A 483 -40.22 -33.34 12.40
CA SER A 483 -41.01 -32.77 13.49
C SER A 483 -42.06 -31.81 12.96
N LYS A 484 -43.28 -32.25 13.21
CA LYS A 484 -44.59 -31.62 13.02
C LYS A 484 -44.62 -30.25 13.71
N VAL A 485 -45.00 -29.22 12.98
CA VAL A 485 -45.26 -27.88 13.53
C VAL A 485 -46.49 -27.96 14.44
N VAL A 486 -46.28 -27.87 15.75
CA VAL A 486 -47.35 -27.63 16.73
C VAL A 486 -47.34 -26.14 17.03
N ALA A 487 -48.41 -25.46 16.60
CA ALA A 487 -48.67 -24.08 16.99
C ALA A 487 -48.99 -24.03 18.49
N MET A 488 -48.26 -23.21 19.22
CA MET A 488 -48.45 -22.99 20.65
C MET A 488 -49.31 -21.73 20.81
N GLU A 489 -50.54 -21.90 21.27
CA GLU A 489 -51.45 -20.80 21.62
C GLU A 489 -50.90 -20.01 22.83
N PRO A 490 -51.14 -18.69 22.88
CA PRO A 490 -50.75 -17.88 24.03
C PRO A 490 -51.70 -18.10 25.22
N ALA A 491 -51.12 -18.30 26.40
CA ALA A 491 -51.83 -18.39 27.67
C ALA A 491 -52.55 -17.08 28.03
N PRO A 492 -53.70 -17.14 28.73
CA PRO A 492 -54.49 -15.96 29.09
C PRO A 492 -53.83 -15.20 30.26
N GLY A 493 -53.49 -13.94 30.01
CA GLY A 493 -52.95 -13.04 31.01
C GLY A 493 -54.01 -12.59 32.03
N GLU A 494 -53.67 -12.78 33.29
CA GLU A 494 -54.40 -12.36 34.49
C GLU A 494 -54.64 -10.84 34.52
N GLY A 495 -55.85 -10.48 34.96
CA GLY A 495 -56.34 -9.11 35.01
C GLY A 495 -55.60 -8.22 36.01
N LEU A 496 -55.15 -7.05 35.53
CA LEU A 496 -54.81 -5.93 36.38
C LEU A 496 -56.06 -5.10 36.68
N GLY A 497 -56.28 -4.87 37.97
CA GLY A 497 -57.46 -4.24 38.56
C GLY A 497 -57.74 -2.82 38.08
N GLN A 498 -59.04 -2.56 37.90
CA GLN A 498 -59.60 -1.24 37.74
C GLN A 498 -59.50 -0.46 39.07
N SER A 499 -58.67 0.57 39.10
CA SER A 499 -58.72 1.63 40.11
C SER A 499 -59.90 2.56 39.82
N LYS A 500 -60.79 2.70 40.79
CA LYS A 500 -61.96 3.58 40.78
C LYS A 500 -61.59 4.99 41.28
N ARG A 501 -62.11 6.00 40.56
CA ARG A 501 -62.61 7.33 41.00
C ARG A 501 -61.59 8.45 41.32
N PRO A 502 -62.02 9.74 41.38
CA PRO A 502 -63.38 10.28 41.23
C PRO A 502 -63.55 11.37 40.15
N ARG A 503 -64.83 11.68 39.90
CA ARG A 503 -65.37 12.82 39.16
C ARG A 503 -65.01 14.16 39.83
N SER A 504 -64.75 15.15 39.00
CA SER A 504 -65.44 16.46 38.99
C SER A 504 -65.36 17.03 37.58
#